data_AF-A0A916HE69-F1
#
_entry.id   AF-A0A916HE69-F1
#
_cell.length_a   1.000
_cell.length_b   1.000
_cell.length_c   1.000
_cell.angle_alpha   90.00
_cell.angle_beta   90.00
_cell.angle_gamma   90.00
#
_symmetry.space_group_name_H-M   'P 1'
#
loop_
_entity.id
_entity.type
_entity.pdbx_description
1 polymer ?
#
loop_
_entity_poly.entity_id
_entity_poly.type
_entity_poly.pdbx_seq_one_letter_code
_entity_poly.pdbx_strand_id
1 'polypeptide(L)'
;YDLIVERGEADMKSEIARFPRLFRAVESVPGLTWPTIVFEKRMTLMLGKLRVEIMQVGRGHTKGDTVVWLPDDRVLFSGDLVEYDATPYTGDAYLQDWPATLDAIAALGPEKLVPGRGAALLNPAQVKAGLDGTRAFVTEMFAAVRDGARAGKDLRTVYRETYERLKPTFGHWVIFDHCLPFDVSRAYDEATRYPDPRIWTAQRDKDMWQALEG
;
A
#
# COMPACT_ATOMS: atom_id res chain seq x y z
N TYR A 1 -4.97 15.92 -6.42
CA TYR A 1 -5.73 15.08 -7.38
C TYR A 1 -4.85 14.53 -8.50
N ASP A 2 -3.54 14.70 -8.41
CA ASP A 2 -2.60 14.41 -9.50
C ASP A 2 -2.59 12.94 -9.93
N LEU A 3 -2.78 11.99 -9.01
CA LEU A 3 -2.93 10.56 -9.37
C LEU A 3 -4.13 10.32 -10.30
N ILE A 4 -5.24 11.02 -10.08
CA ILE A 4 -6.44 10.85 -10.91
C ILE A 4 -6.16 11.36 -12.33
N VAL A 5 -5.52 12.52 -12.45
CA VAL A 5 -5.10 13.10 -13.74
C VAL A 5 -4.09 12.19 -14.45
N GLU A 6 -3.08 11.73 -13.73
CA GLU A 6 -1.94 10.99 -14.27
C GLU A 6 -2.32 9.59 -14.76
N ARG A 7 -3.14 8.89 -13.96
CA ARG A 7 -3.34 7.44 -14.14
C ARG A 7 -4.74 6.92 -13.87
N GLY A 8 -5.68 7.77 -13.46
CA GLY A 8 -7.03 7.33 -13.05
C GLY A 8 -7.76 6.54 -14.14
N GLU A 9 -7.65 6.93 -15.41
CA GLU A 9 -8.25 6.18 -16.53
C GLU A 9 -7.61 4.80 -16.73
N ALA A 10 -6.28 4.73 -16.61
CA ALA A 10 -5.53 3.48 -16.75
C ALA A 10 -5.85 2.52 -15.59
N ASP A 11 -5.87 3.03 -14.36
CA ASP A 11 -6.21 2.27 -13.16
C ASP A 11 -7.65 1.74 -13.26
N MET A 12 -8.62 2.58 -13.63
CA MET A 12 -10.02 2.16 -13.83
C MET A 12 -10.13 1.02 -14.86
N LYS A 13 -9.47 1.17 -16.02
CA LYS A 13 -9.49 0.15 -17.07
C LYS A 13 -8.84 -1.16 -16.62
N SER A 14 -7.73 -1.07 -15.89
CA SER A 14 -7.01 -2.23 -15.34
C SER A 14 -7.90 -3.00 -14.37
N GLU A 15 -8.52 -2.32 -13.41
CA GLU A 15 -9.38 -2.94 -12.39
C GLU A 15 -10.62 -3.63 -13.00
N ILE A 16 -11.29 -2.98 -13.98
CA ILE A 16 -12.42 -3.57 -14.71
C ILE A 16 -12.01 -4.86 -15.42
N ALA A 17 -10.84 -4.85 -16.10
CA ALA A 17 -10.35 -6.00 -16.84
C ALA A 17 -9.88 -7.15 -15.94
N ARG A 18 -9.24 -6.84 -14.80
CA ARG A 18 -8.71 -7.83 -13.85
C ARG A 18 -9.81 -8.48 -13.01
N PHE A 19 -10.88 -7.75 -12.70
CA PHE A 19 -11.92 -8.21 -11.78
C PHE A 19 -13.34 -8.12 -12.38
N PRO A 20 -13.62 -8.75 -13.54
CA PRO A 20 -14.92 -8.63 -14.22
C PRO A 20 -16.10 -9.05 -13.34
N ARG A 21 -15.88 -9.95 -12.37
CA ARG A 21 -16.89 -10.37 -11.39
C ARG A 21 -17.36 -9.25 -10.44
N LEU A 22 -16.53 -8.24 -10.18
CA LEU A 22 -16.84 -7.09 -9.31
C LEU A 22 -17.52 -5.97 -10.11
N PHE A 23 -17.34 -5.94 -11.42
CA PHE A 23 -17.85 -4.91 -12.33
C PHE A 23 -19.00 -5.42 -13.21
N ARG A 24 -19.93 -6.22 -12.65
CA ARG A 24 -21.06 -6.82 -13.40
C ARG A 24 -22.04 -5.81 -14.01
N ALA A 25 -22.00 -4.56 -13.54
CA ALA A 25 -22.83 -3.46 -14.03
C ALA A 25 -21.94 -2.26 -14.39
N VAL A 26 -20.79 -2.51 -15.03
CA VAL A 26 -19.82 -1.46 -15.39
C VAL A 26 -20.44 -0.37 -16.24
N GLU A 27 -21.45 -0.70 -17.05
CA GLU A 27 -22.19 0.23 -17.89
C GLU A 27 -22.99 1.27 -17.08
N SER A 28 -23.27 0.98 -15.79
CA SER A 28 -23.89 1.95 -14.88
C SER A 28 -22.91 2.96 -14.29
N VAL A 29 -21.60 2.74 -14.47
CA VAL A 29 -20.56 3.66 -14.02
C VAL A 29 -20.33 4.69 -15.13
N PRO A 30 -20.61 5.98 -14.90
CA PRO A 30 -20.55 7.01 -15.96
C PRO A 30 -19.13 7.32 -16.45
N GLY A 31 -18.12 6.65 -15.89
CA GLY A 31 -16.69 6.85 -16.17
C GLY A 31 -15.91 7.04 -14.87
N LEU A 32 -14.66 7.49 -15.02
CA LEU A 32 -13.80 7.82 -13.88
C LEU A 32 -14.47 8.89 -13.01
N THR A 33 -14.79 8.53 -11.77
CA THR A 33 -15.48 9.44 -10.84
C THR A 33 -14.48 10.30 -10.10
N TRP A 34 -14.69 11.62 -10.12
CA TRP A 34 -13.82 12.60 -9.48
C TRP A 34 -14.33 12.98 -8.08
N PRO A 35 -13.43 13.32 -7.13
CA PRO A 35 -13.82 13.83 -5.82
C PRO A 35 -14.47 15.21 -5.95
N THR A 36 -15.61 15.40 -5.29
CA THR A 36 -16.28 16.72 -5.20
C THR A 36 -15.59 17.66 -4.22
N ILE A 37 -14.91 17.10 -3.22
CA ILE A 37 -14.17 17.84 -2.18
C ILE A 37 -12.79 17.21 -2.06
N VAL A 38 -11.77 18.06 -2.04
CA VAL A 38 -10.37 17.68 -1.80
C VAL A 38 -9.85 18.46 -0.60
N PHE A 39 -8.79 17.94 0.01
CA PHE A 39 -8.07 18.58 1.10
C PHE A 39 -6.57 18.40 0.88
N GLU A 40 -5.75 19.27 1.46
CA GLU A 40 -4.29 19.20 1.30
C GLU A 40 -3.63 18.34 2.38
N LYS A 41 -3.79 18.73 3.66
CA LYS A 41 -3.15 18.03 4.80
C LYS A 41 -4.14 17.51 5.83
N ARG A 42 -5.14 18.31 6.19
CA ARG A 42 -6.16 17.94 7.17
C ARG A 42 -7.49 18.58 6.81
N MET A 43 -8.56 17.84 7.06
CA MET A 43 -9.94 18.32 7.04
C MET A 43 -10.66 17.77 8.27
N THR A 44 -11.37 18.63 9.01
CA THR A 44 -12.19 18.19 10.14
C THR A 44 -13.66 18.26 9.73
N LEU A 45 -14.38 17.16 9.94
CA LEU A 45 -15.81 17.06 9.75
C LEU A 45 -16.49 16.85 11.10
N MET A 46 -17.61 17.53 11.31
CA MET A 46 -18.49 17.32 12.46
C MET A 46 -19.71 16.53 12.02
N LEU A 47 -19.80 15.27 12.45
CA LEU A 47 -20.97 14.40 12.21
C LEU A 47 -21.82 14.39 13.49
N GLY A 48 -22.60 15.47 13.66
CA GLY A 48 -23.27 15.74 14.94
C GLY A 48 -22.25 16.08 16.02
N LYS A 49 -22.14 15.22 17.05
CA LYS A 49 -21.14 15.37 18.13
C LYS A 49 -19.81 14.67 17.83
N LEU A 50 -19.75 13.84 16.77
CA LEU A 50 -18.55 13.11 16.40
C LEU A 50 -17.61 14.02 15.61
N ARG A 51 -16.41 14.26 16.16
CA ARG A 51 -15.30 14.91 15.46
C ARG A 51 -14.53 13.88 14.64
N VAL A 52 -14.49 14.09 13.33
CA VAL A 52 -13.75 13.24 12.37
C VAL A 52 -12.62 14.06 11.76
N GLU A 53 -11.38 13.63 11.94
CA GLU A 53 -10.21 14.28 11.33
C GLU A 53 -9.68 13.42 10.18
N ILE A 54 -9.81 13.91 8.95
CA ILE A 54 -9.24 13.28 7.75
C ILE A 54 -7.86 13.90 7.52
N MET A 55 -6.82 13.07 7.41
CA MET A 55 -5.44 13.53 7.46
C MET A 55 -4.56 12.83 6.42
N GLN A 56 -3.68 13.59 5.79
CA GLN A 56 -2.53 13.09 5.03
C GLN A 56 -1.32 13.17 5.98
N VAL A 57 -0.80 12.02 6.42
CA VAL A 57 0.25 11.93 7.46
C VAL A 57 1.63 11.56 6.92
N GLY A 58 1.77 11.51 5.60
CA GLY A 58 2.92 10.96 4.90
C GLY A 58 2.49 9.96 3.84
N ARG A 59 3.39 9.64 2.90
CA ARG A 59 3.16 8.64 1.85
C ARG A 59 3.72 7.29 2.28
N GLY A 60 3.03 6.22 1.91
CA GLY A 60 3.42 4.85 2.19
C GLY A 60 2.91 3.94 1.09
N HIS A 61 1.67 3.46 1.20
CA HIS A 61 1.02 2.62 0.20
C HIS A 61 0.78 3.37 -1.13
N THR A 62 0.54 4.68 -1.09
CA THR A 62 0.43 5.57 -2.25
C THR A 62 0.91 6.99 -1.93
N LYS A 63 1.05 7.86 -2.95
CA LYS A 63 1.34 9.29 -2.71
C LYS A 63 0.17 10.06 -2.07
N GLY A 64 -1.04 9.49 -2.13
CA GLY A 64 -2.27 10.11 -1.66
C GLY A 64 -2.81 9.52 -0.35
N ASP A 65 -1.99 8.78 0.39
CA ASP A 65 -2.46 8.06 1.58
C ASP A 65 -3.14 8.99 2.57
N THR A 66 -4.30 8.54 3.02
CA THR A 66 -5.22 9.29 3.86
C THR A 66 -5.67 8.41 5.01
N VAL A 67 -5.62 8.96 6.22
CA VAL A 67 -6.14 8.31 7.43
C VAL A 67 -7.34 9.08 7.95
N VAL A 68 -8.22 8.39 8.67
CA VAL A 68 -9.31 8.99 9.43
C VAL A 68 -9.06 8.77 10.91
N TRP A 69 -9.01 9.86 11.66
CA TRP A 69 -8.75 9.88 13.09
C TRP A 69 -9.99 10.36 13.86
N LEU A 70 -10.42 9.55 14.82
CA LEU A 70 -11.47 9.88 15.79
C LEU A 70 -10.80 10.18 17.13
N PRO A 71 -10.40 11.44 17.39
CA PRO A 71 -9.58 11.80 18.55
C PRO A 71 -10.25 11.51 19.90
N ASP A 72 -11.57 11.70 19.98
CA ASP A 72 -12.30 11.56 21.25
C ASP A 72 -12.47 10.08 21.64
N ASP A 73 -12.52 9.17 20.66
CA ASP A 73 -12.61 7.72 20.85
C ASP A 73 -11.25 6.99 20.73
N ARG A 74 -10.21 7.72 20.31
CA ARG A 74 -8.87 7.21 19.97
C ARG A 74 -8.87 6.04 18.97
N VAL A 75 -9.72 6.14 17.95
CA VAL A 75 -9.85 5.15 16.86
C VAL A 75 -9.27 5.70 15.57
N LEU A 76 -8.41 4.92 14.91
CA LEU A 76 -7.85 5.26 13.60
C LEU A 76 -8.33 4.31 12.51
N PHE A 77 -8.67 4.83 11.35
CA PHE A 77 -8.77 4.07 10.10
C PHE A 77 -7.55 4.42 9.26
N SER A 78 -6.66 3.46 9.02
CA SER A 78 -5.36 3.72 8.39
C SER A 78 -5.40 3.77 6.87
N GLY A 79 -6.53 3.40 6.25
CA GLY A 79 -6.49 2.88 4.88
C GLY A 79 -5.51 1.71 4.81
N ASP A 80 -4.83 1.56 3.67
CA ASP A 80 -3.86 0.47 3.45
C ASP A 80 -2.44 0.79 4.00
N LEU A 81 -2.28 1.83 4.84
CA LEU A 81 -1.00 2.13 5.49
C LEU A 81 -0.61 1.10 6.56
N VAL A 82 -1.58 0.40 7.14
CA VAL A 82 -1.36 -0.68 8.13
C VAL A 82 -2.15 -1.90 7.69
N GLU A 83 -1.48 -3.05 7.69
CA GLU A 83 -2.05 -4.36 7.39
C GLU A 83 -1.87 -5.29 8.59
N TYR A 84 -2.77 -6.26 8.76
CA TYR A 84 -2.72 -7.19 9.87
C TYR A 84 -2.93 -8.64 9.43
N ASP A 85 -1.91 -9.49 9.61
CA ASP A 85 -1.81 -10.87 9.11
C ASP A 85 -2.05 -11.01 7.59
N ALA A 86 -1.87 -9.92 6.85
CA ALA A 86 -2.05 -9.81 5.42
C ALA A 86 -0.86 -9.11 4.79
N THR A 87 -0.42 -9.59 3.62
CA THR A 87 0.71 -9.00 2.92
C THR A 87 0.29 -7.69 2.24
N PRO A 88 0.93 -6.55 2.54
CA PRO A 88 0.66 -5.30 1.84
C PRO A 88 0.95 -5.45 0.35
N TYR A 89 0.04 -4.98 -0.51
CA TYR A 89 0.35 -4.83 -1.93
C TYR A 89 1.05 -3.49 -2.15
N THR A 90 2.29 -3.52 -2.60
CA THR A 90 3.15 -2.34 -2.63
C THR A 90 3.35 -1.78 -4.03
N GLY A 91 2.58 -2.19 -5.03
CA GLY A 91 2.78 -1.79 -6.44
C GLY A 91 2.85 -0.28 -6.69
N ASP A 92 2.23 0.52 -5.82
CA ASP A 92 2.22 2.00 -5.84
C ASP A 92 2.90 2.65 -4.64
N ALA A 93 3.65 1.88 -3.87
CA ALA A 93 4.20 2.32 -2.60
C ALA A 93 5.46 3.18 -2.75
N TYR A 94 5.75 3.90 -1.67
CA TYR A 94 6.99 4.63 -1.41
C TYR A 94 7.66 3.96 -0.21
N LEU A 95 8.43 2.91 -0.48
CA LEU A 95 8.92 1.97 0.54
C LEU A 95 9.94 2.62 1.48
N GLN A 96 10.70 3.60 1.00
CA GLN A 96 11.62 4.38 1.84
C GLN A 96 10.90 5.33 2.81
N ASP A 97 9.74 5.85 2.43
CA ASP A 97 9.02 6.86 3.20
C ASP A 97 8.00 6.26 4.17
N TRP A 98 7.45 5.08 3.83
CA TRP A 98 6.41 4.42 4.60
C TRP A 98 6.75 4.26 6.09
N PRO A 99 7.97 3.89 6.51
CA PRO A 99 8.30 3.78 7.94
C PRO A 99 8.07 5.07 8.73
N ALA A 100 8.41 6.24 8.16
CA ALA A 100 8.16 7.52 8.80
C ALA A 100 6.66 7.84 8.89
N THR A 101 5.88 7.43 7.88
CA THR A 101 4.42 7.54 7.90
C THR A 101 3.80 6.65 8.99
N LEU A 102 4.34 5.45 9.22
CA LEU A 102 3.93 4.59 10.35
C LEU A 102 4.27 5.22 11.71
N ASP A 103 5.40 5.93 11.82
CA ASP A 103 5.75 6.70 13.03
C ASP A 103 4.74 7.82 13.29
N ALA A 104 4.32 8.53 12.23
CA ALA A 104 3.29 9.57 12.34
C ALA A 104 1.94 9.02 12.79
N ILE A 105 1.55 7.82 12.31
CA ILE A 105 0.37 7.10 12.79
C ILE A 105 0.50 6.75 14.28
N ALA A 106 1.63 6.15 14.67
CA ALA A 106 1.86 5.74 16.06
C ALA A 106 1.81 6.94 17.03
N ALA A 107 2.31 8.10 16.61
CA ALA A 107 2.31 9.34 17.40
C ALA A 107 0.91 9.89 17.72
N LEU A 108 -0.13 9.51 16.95
CA LEU A 108 -1.52 9.85 17.29
C LEU A 108 -2.02 9.09 18.53
N GLY A 109 -1.35 8.00 18.90
CA GLY A 109 -1.72 7.14 20.02
C GLY A 109 -3.08 6.44 19.88
N PRO A 110 -3.41 5.80 18.75
CA PRO A 110 -4.63 5.01 18.61
C PRO A 110 -4.73 3.90 19.67
N GLU A 111 -5.89 3.80 20.34
CA GLU A 111 -6.22 2.64 21.18
C GLU A 111 -6.81 1.50 20.36
N LYS A 112 -7.44 1.84 19.24
CA LYS A 112 -7.99 0.89 18.26
C LYS A 112 -7.66 1.37 16.85
N LEU A 113 -7.52 0.41 15.93
CA LEU A 113 -7.20 0.69 14.54
C LEU A 113 -7.95 -0.26 13.61
N VAL A 114 -8.51 0.28 12.52
CA VAL A 114 -9.05 -0.49 11.41
C VAL A 114 -8.03 -0.47 10.27
N PRO A 115 -7.37 -1.62 9.98
CA PRO A 115 -6.37 -1.72 8.92
C PRO A 115 -7.02 -1.79 7.53
N GLY A 116 -6.20 -1.72 6.48
CA GLY A 116 -6.65 -1.92 5.10
C GLY A 116 -7.20 -3.32 4.88
N ARG A 117 -6.51 -4.32 5.42
CA ARG A 117 -6.89 -5.74 5.46
C ARG A 117 -6.53 -6.37 6.80
N GLY A 118 -7.24 -7.46 7.09
CA GLY A 118 -7.14 -8.17 8.35
C GLY A 118 -8.23 -7.76 9.35
N ALA A 119 -8.13 -8.30 10.56
CA ALA A 119 -9.06 -7.99 11.64
C ALA A 119 -8.81 -6.58 12.21
N ALA A 120 -9.87 -5.96 12.71
CA ALA A 120 -9.73 -4.72 13.48
C ALA A 120 -8.88 -4.95 14.74
N LEU A 121 -7.98 -4.00 15.01
CA LEU A 121 -7.08 -3.99 16.16
C LEU A 121 -7.81 -3.31 17.32
N LEU A 122 -8.16 -4.07 18.35
CA LEU A 122 -9.10 -3.68 19.41
C LEU A 122 -8.43 -3.12 20.66
N ASN A 123 -7.10 -3.13 20.72
CA ASN A 123 -6.33 -2.62 21.85
C ASN A 123 -4.93 -2.16 21.43
N PRO A 124 -4.22 -1.36 22.25
CA PRO A 124 -2.90 -0.82 21.91
C PRO A 124 -1.84 -1.87 21.54
N ALA A 125 -1.89 -3.07 22.13
CA ALA A 125 -0.94 -4.14 21.81
C ALA A 125 -1.15 -4.68 20.39
N GLN A 126 -2.40 -4.86 19.98
CA GLN A 126 -2.75 -5.23 18.60
C GLN A 126 -2.39 -4.11 17.63
N VAL A 127 -2.66 -2.85 17.97
CA VAL A 127 -2.27 -1.70 17.13
C VAL A 127 -0.76 -1.67 16.91
N LYS A 128 0.02 -1.85 17.99
CA LYS A 128 1.47 -1.96 17.90
C LYS A 128 1.91 -3.13 17.02
N ALA A 129 1.27 -4.30 17.15
CA ALA A 129 1.58 -5.47 16.33
C ALA A 129 1.33 -5.23 14.83
N GLY A 130 0.22 -4.57 14.46
CA GLY A 130 -0.05 -4.21 13.06
C GLY A 130 0.97 -3.21 12.49
N LEU A 131 1.30 -2.17 13.26
CA LEU A 131 2.32 -1.18 12.89
C LEU A 131 3.70 -1.82 12.71
N ASP A 132 4.13 -2.64 13.67
CA ASP A 132 5.42 -3.32 13.65
C ASP A 132 5.50 -4.36 12.53
N GLY A 133 4.44 -5.14 12.33
CA GLY A 133 4.37 -6.14 11.27
C GLY A 133 4.46 -5.49 9.89
N THR A 134 3.65 -4.46 9.63
CA THR A 134 3.70 -3.71 8.37
C THR A 134 5.09 -3.13 8.15
N ARG A 135 5.69 -2.49 9.18
CA ARG A 135 7.06 -1.95 9.10
C ARG A 135 8.09 -3.02 8.78
N ALA A 136 8.05 -4.15 9.49
CA ALA A 136 9.02 -5.23 9.32
C ALA A 136 8.97 -5.74 7.87
N PHE A 137 7.78 -6.03 7.35
CA PHE A 137 7.62 -6.48 5.97
C PHE A 137 8.20 -5.48 4.96
N VAL A 138 7.76 -4.22 4.98
CA VAL A 138 8.18 -3.24 3.97
C VAL A 138 9.68 -2.93 4.06
N THR A 139 10.24 -2.86 5.27
CA THR A 139 11.67 -2.55 5.46
C THR A 139 12.58 -3.72 5.12
N GLU A 140 12.23 -4.95 5.52
CA GLU A 140 13.02 -6.13 5.20
C GLU A 140 12.98 -6.46 3.70
N MET A 141 11.80 -6.36 3.09
CA MET A 141 11.61 -6.56 1.65
C MET A 141 12.42 -5.52 0.86
N PHE A 142 12.26 -4.24 1.16
CA PHE A 142 12.98 -3.19 0.44
C PHE A 142 14.49 -3.31 0.65
N ALA A 143 14.96 -3.64 1.86
CA ALA A 143 16.38 -3.84 2.11
C ALA A 143 16.97 -4.99 1.28
N ALA A 144 16.29 -6.15 1.25
CA ALA A 144 16.72 -7.30 0.44
C ALA A 144 16.82 -6.95 -1.04
N VAL A 145 15.80 -6.28 -1.58
CA VAL A 145 15.75 -5.87 -2.98
C VAL A 145 16.82 -4.84 -3.32
N ARG A 146 16.95 -3.80 -2.49
CA ARG A 146 17.96 -2.75 -2.67
C ARG A 146 19.38 -3.32 -2.66
N ASP A 147 19.68 -4.23 -1.74
CA ASP A 147 21.01 -4.82 -1.62
C ASP A 147 21.33 -5.71 -2.84
N GLY A 148 20.35 -6.47 -3.32
CA GLY A 148 20.47 -7.25 -4.56
C GLY A 148 20.67 -6.37 -5.81
N ALA A 149 19.88 -5.29 -5.94
CA ALA A 149 19.99 -4.34 -7.04
C ALA A 149 21.36 -3.61 -7.03
N ARG A 150 21.86 -3.21 -5.86
CA ARG A 150 23.20 -2.60 -5.70
C ARG A 150 24.33 -3.56 -6.08
N ALA A 151 24.13 -4.85 -5.88
CA ALA A 151 25.06 -5.89 -6.33
C ALA A 151 24.97 -6.18 -7.85
N GLY A 152 24.10 -5.47 -8.59
CA GLY A 152 23.94 -5.63 -10.03
C GLY A 152 23.18 -6.90 -10.44
N LYS A 153 22.46 -7.54 -9.52
CA LYS A 153 21.66 -8.73 -9.79
C LYS A 153 20.40 -8.37 -10.59
N ASP A 154 19.97 -9.26 -11.48
CA ASP A 154 18.72 -9.09 -12.21
C ASP A 154 17.47 -9.28 -11.32
N LEU A 155 16.32 -8.83 -11.82
CA LEU A 155 15.06 -8.87 -11.09
C LEU A 155 14.68 -10.29 -10.64
N ARG A 156 14.92 -11.32 -11.47
CA ARG A 156 14.63 -12.72 -11.12
C ARG A 156 15.44 -13.17 -9.92
N THR A 157 16.75 -12.93 -9.94
CA THR A 157 17.64 -13.35 -8.86
C THR A 157 17.26 -12.64 -7.57
N VAL A 158 16.99 -11.34 -7.64
CA VAL A 158 16.56 -10.54 -6.49
C VAL A 158 15.21 -11.03 -5.94
N TYR A 159 14.24 -11.34 -6.80
CA TYR A 159 12.96 -11.91 -6.39
C TYR A 159 13.13 -13.22 -5.64
N ARG A 160 13.88 -14.19 -6.20
CA ARG A 160 14.10 -15.48 -5.55
C ARG A 160 14.76 -15.32 -4.18
N GLU A 161 15.81 -14.52 -4.08
CA GLU A 161 16.51 -14.30 -2.81
C GLU A 161 15.65 -13.57 -1.77
N THR A 162 14.84 -12.62 -2.22
CA THR A 162 13.88 -11.91 -1.35
C THR A 162 12.78 -12.85 -0.87
N TYR A 163 12.26 -13.71 -1.75
CA TYR A 163 11.28 -14.74 -1.42
C TYR A 163 11.80 -15.68 -0.32
N GLU A 164 12.98 -16.27 -0.52
CA GLU A 164 13.60 -17.17 0.47
C GLU A 164 13.87 -16.48 1.81
N ARG A 165 14.21 -15.19 1.78
CA ARG A 165 14.45 -14.40 3.00
C ARG A 165 13.16 -14.11 3.78
N LEU A 166 12.08 -13.75 3.09
CA LEU A 166 10.85 -13.29 3.73
C LEU A 166 9.89 -14.42 4.09
N LYS A 167 9.87 -15.50 3.31
CA LYS A 167 8.94 -16.62 3.49
C LYS A 167 8.91 -17.21 4.91
N PRO A 168 10.05 -17.42 5.61
CA PRO A 168 10.01 -17.95 6.97
C PRO A 168 9.21 -17.09 7.96
N THR A 169 9.23 -15.78 7.78
CA THR A 169 8.56 -14.82 8.68
C THR A 169 7.15 -14.49 8.18
N PHE A 170 6.98 -14.21 6.89
CA PHE A 170 5.76 -13.63 6.34
C PHE A 170 4.96 -14.59 5.44
N GLY A 171 5.51 -15.77 5.11
CA GLY A 171 4.87 -16.71 4.17
C GLY A 171 3.52 -17.28 4.63
N HIS A 172 3.17 -17.10 5.90
CA HIS A 172 1.87 -17.47 6.45
C HIS A 172 0.81 -16.37 6.31
N TRP A 173 1.19 -15.15 5.95
CA TRP A 173 0.25 -14.06 5.74
C TRP A 173 -0.58 -14.32 4.50
N VAL A 174 -1.85 -13.91 4.56
CA VAL A 174 -2.72 -14.05 3.40
C VAL A 174 -2.10 -13.31 2.21
N ILE A 175 -2.30 -13.89 1.01
CA ILE A 175 -1.87 -13.36 -0.28
C ILE A 175 -0.36 -13.08 -0.42
N PHE A 176 0.51 -13.63 0.44
CA PHE A 176 1.97 -13.45 0.36
C PHE A 176 2.55 -13.79 -1.02
N ASP A 177 2.35 -15.03 -1.49
CA ASP A 177 2.88 -15.48 -2.78
C ASP A 177 2.29 -14.67 -3.96
N HIS A 178 1.08 -14.13 -3.79
CA HIS A 178 0.41 -13.33 -4.81
C HIS A 178 0.98 -11.91 -4.89
N CYS A 179 1.25 -11.25 -3.76
CA CYS A 179 1.72 -9.87 -3.74
C CYS A 179 3.22 -9.75 -4.06
N LEU A 180 4.03 -10.70 -3.58
CA LEU A 180 5.48 -10.54 -3.57
C LEU A 180 6.12 -10.25 -4.94
N PRO A 181 5.69 -10.85 -6.07
CA PRO A 181 6.20 -10.51 -7.40
C PRO A 181 6.07 -9.02 -7.73
N PHE A 182 4.92 -8.42 -7.42
CA PHE A 182 4.65 -6.99 -7.65
C PHE A 182 5.44 -6.12 -6.67
N ASP A 183 5.56 -6.58 -5.43
CA ASP A 183 6.24 -5.86 -4.37
C ASP A 183 7.74 -5.73 -4.64
N VAL A 184 8.38 -6.84 -4.98
CA VAL A 184 9.80 -6.87 -5.34
C VAL A 184 10.03 -6.02 -6.58
N SER A 185 9.15 -6.09 -7.58
CA SER A 185 9.28 -5.31 -8.80
C SER A 185 9.19 -3.80 -8.53
N ARG A 186 8.28 -3.37 -7.64
CA ARG A 186 8.21 -1.97 -7.21
C ARG A 186 9.47 -1.56 -6.44
N ALA A 187 9.91 -2.38 -5.50
CA ALA A 187 11.10 -2.11 -4.70
C ALA A 187 12.35 -2.00 -5.58
N TYR A 188 12.45 -2.83 -6.62
CA TYR A 188 13.56 -2.81 -7.56
C TYR A 188 13.55 -1.53 -8.41
N ASP A 189 12.37 -1.12 -8.88
CA ASP A 189 12.17 0.16 -9.55
C ASP A 189 12.62 1.34 -8.66
N GLU A 190 12.17 1.37 -7.39
CA GLU A 190 12.50 2.43 -6.43
C GLU A 190 13.99 2.46 -6.09
N ALA A 191 14.62 1.30 -5.92
CA ALA A 191 16.03 1.18 -5.59
C ALA A 191 16.98 1.54 -6.74
N THR A 192 16.49 1.62 -7.99
CA THR A 192 17.34 1.79 -9.17
C THR A 192 17.10 3.08 -9.95
N ARG A 193 15.91 3.27 -10.53
CA ARG A 193 15.67 4.30 -11.56
C ARG A 193 14.39 5.10 -11.37
N TYR A 194 13.42 4.56 -10.65
CA TYR A 194 12.06 5.11 -10.58
C TYR A 194 11.66 5.34 -9.13
N PRO A 195 12.04 6.49 -8.54
CA PRO A 195 11.67 6.83 -7.17
C PRO A 195 10.14 6.89 -7.01
N ASP A 196 9.43 7.40 -8.02
CA ASP A 196 7.96 7.39 -8.05
C ASP A 196 7.42 6.12 -8.74
N PRO A 197 6.28 5.56 -8.29
CA PRO A 197 5.60 4.48 -8.98
C PRO A 197 5.22 4.87 -10.40
N ARG A 198 5.38 3.93 -11.32
CA ARG A 198 4.94 4.08 -12.71
C ARG A 198 3.54 3.52 -12.88
N ILE A 199 2.82 3.99 -13.90
CA ILE A 199 1.51 3.44 -14.28
C ILE A 199 1.63 1.93 -14.55
N TRP A 200 0.71 1.14 -13.98
CA TRP A 200 0.66 -0.31 -14.24
C TRP A 200 -0.09 -0.60 -15.54
N THR A 201 0.66 -0.83 -16.61
CA THR A 201 0.08 -1.16 -17.92
C THR A 201 0.10 -2.67 -18.17
N ALA A 202 -0.76 -3.15 -19.07
CA ALA A 202 -0.76 -4.56 -19.48
C ALA A 202 0.58 -5.01 -20.10
N GLN A 203 1.32 -4.09 -20.72
CA GLN A 203 2.66 -4.40 -21.22
C GLN A 203 3.65 -4.56 -20.06
N ARG A 204 3.63 -3.66 -19.07
CA ARG A 204 4.49 -3.77 -17.89
C ARG A 204 4.23 -5.05 -17.11
N ASP A 205 2.98 -5.47 -17.01
CA ASP A 205 2.60 -6.73 -16.39
C ASP A 205 3.29 -7.92 -17.08
N LYS A 206 3.20 -7.99 -18.42
CA LYS A 206 3.89 -9.01 -19.23
C LYS A 206 5.41 -8.93 -19.07
N ASP A 207 5.99 -7.74 -19.12
CA ASP A 207 7.44 -7.53 -19.00
C ASP A 207 7.94 -8.00 -17.63
N MET A 208 7.19 -7.71 -16.55
CA MET A 208 7.50 -8.17 -15.21
C MET A 208 7.50 -9.70 -15.14
N TRP A 209 6.44 -10.36 -15.60
CA TRP A 209 6.36 -11.82 -15.57
C TRP A 209 7.43 -12.48 -16.44
N GLN A 210 7.72 -11.93 -17.62
CA GLN A 210 8.83 -12.41 -18.45
C GLN A 210 10.17 -12.28 -17.73
N ALA A 211 10.44 -11.16 -17.04
CA ALA A 211 11.65 -11.00 -16.27
C ALA A 211 11.73 -11.98 -15.10
N LEU A 212 10.61 -12.25 -14.41
CA LEU A 212 10.57 -13.16 -13.27
C LEU A 212 10.63 -14.65 -13.66
N GLU A 213 10.07 -15.04 -14.81
CA GLU A 213 9.87 -16.46 -15.19
C GLU A 213 10.71 -16.94 -16.39
N GLY A 214 11.01 -16.09 -17.38
CA GLY A 214 11.67 -16.47 -18.66
C GLY A 214 13.19 -16.52 -18.66
#